data_AF-A0AA39LC86-F1
#
_entry.id   AF-A0AA39LC86-F1
#
_cell.length_a   1.000
_cell.length_b   1.000
_cell.length_c   1.000
_cell.angle_alpha   90.00
_cell.angle_beta   90.00
_cell.angle_gamma   90.00
#
_symmetry.space_group_name_H-M   'P 1'
#
loop_
_entity.id
_entity.type
_entity.pdbx_description
1 polymer ?
#
loop_
_entity_poly.entity_id
_entity_poly.type
_entity_poly.pdbx_seq_one_letter_code
_entity_poly.pdbx_strand_id
1 'polypeptide(L)'
;MFTRAVGLRHAVWRPWAVKPSITAPRSSPTIRHMSLLPWRRKPTVKAAPLPVYFPRPSTSPWRRPWRQPGRGILFRKLGRFMFATLVFYGCYEVFMMLVFDPFLDWNDAEWENMSEKERQKIIEMEEEYAPMIFLPFPFTTKAVPQPPYKGSDPEWITFLSINKDKKMQEEIRRELTETVRRGVEKHPLFSQLLGSKSIKVTKRWLEIIYPRAPPPKHMISGIFIDDEGIGWTDRPIDSLALKHLDTAIRPTAVALGAWTWTSIVLKSMFSEVGKMFGIGVETPPPTTWHSTILGRPIQDVYGSKSQSGPPGTDGLNTQISLHGQSQEDMGPELSEFEKRMREHALLATQGALVTFSKNWKPIKRPPTRGCIRVDGLVELQGEKAFMSVWVLGWYDPKAKKFVGIETRLKHLIQYKQKPAPH
;
A
#
# COMPACT_ATOMS: atom_id res chain seq x y z
N MET A 1 -41.19 -44.82 -63.27
CA MET A 1 -40.94 -44.55 -64.70
C MET A 1 -40.39 -43.13 -64.84
N PHE A 2 -39.18 -43.03 -65.41
CA PHE A 2 -38.53 -41.91 -66.12
C PHE A 2 -38.65 -40.47 -65.54
N THR A 3 -37.61 -39.87 -64.94
CA THR A 3 -36.38 -39.23 -65.49
C THR A 3 -36.57 -38.08 -66.50
N ARG A 4 -36.09 -36.88 -66.12
CA ARG A 4 -35.32 -35.85 -66.88
C ARG A 4 -35.16 -34.64 -65.95
N ALA A 5 -33.98 -34.17 -65.51
CA ALA A 5 -32.67 -33.90 -66.11
C ALA A 5 -32.64 -32.75 -67.13
N VAL A 6 -31.54 -31.97 -67.04
CA VAL A 6 -31.04 -30.85 -67.88
C VAL A 6 -31.40 -29.45 -67.34
N GLY A 7 -30.48 -28.52 -67.12
CA GLY A 7 -29.03 -28.54 -67.37
C GLY A 7 -28.34 -27.25 -66.93
N LEU A 8 -27.07 -27.40 -66.56
CA LEU A 8 -26.10 -26.33 -66.32
C LEU A 8 -25.86 -25.47 -67.57
N ARG A 9 -25.61 -24.17 -67.38
CA ARG A 9 -24.65 -23.43 -68.21
C ARG A 9 -23.79 -22.49 -67.36
N HIS A 10 -22.50 -22.62 -67.61
CA HIS A 10 -21.38 -21.84 -67.11
C HIS A 10 -21.45 -20.37 -67.54
N ALA A 11 -20.98 -19.48 -66.67
CA ALA A 11 -20.33 -18.24 -67.10
C ALA A 11 -19.17 -17.93 -66.13
N VAL A 12 -17.97 -18.14 -66.66
CA VAL A 12 -16.66 -17.81 -66.10
C VAL A 12 -16.42 -16.32 -66.33
N TRP A 13 -16.20 -15.53 -65.29
CA TRP A 13 -15.39 -14.29 -65.37
C TRP A 13 -14.56 -14.14 -64.09
N ARG A 14 -13.24 -14.16 -64.28
CA ARG A 14 -12.18 -13.97 -63.29
C ARG A 14 -11.72 -12.49 -63.31
N PRO A 15 -10.82 -12.05 -62.42
CA PRO A 15 -11.07 -10.97 -61.48
C PRO A 15 -10.46 -9.64 -61.90
N TRP A 16 -10.99 -8.54 -61.37
CA TRP A 16 -10.25 -7.29 -61.26
C TRP A 16 -9.71 -7.11 -59.85
N ALA A 17 -8.38 -7.18 -59.79
CA ALA A 17 -7.56 -6.82 -58.66
C ALA A 17 -7.53 -5.29 -58.52
N VAL A 18 -7.91 -4.80 -57.35
CA VAL A 18 -7.52 -3.47 -56.87
C VAL A 18 -6.97 -3.65 -55.46
N LYS A 19 -5.66 -3.47 -55.34
CA LYS A 19 -4.92 -3.44 -54.07
C LYS A 19 -5.12 -2.06 -53.43
N PRO A 20 -5.43 -1.97 -52.13
CA PRO A 20 -4.95 -0.86 -51.32
C PRO A 20 -3.67 -1.29 -50.61
N SER A 21 -2.54 -0.73 -51.04
CA SER A 21 -1.28 -0.78 -50.30
C SER A 21 -1.39 0.11 -49.07
N ILE A 22 -1.68 -0.49 -47.91
CA ILE A 22 -1.38 0.13 -46.62
C ILE A 22 -0.07 -0.48 -46.17
N THR A 23 1.01 0.23 -46.44
CA THR A 23 2.33 0.02 -45.85
C THR A 23 2.22 0.25 -44.35
N ALA A 24 2.07 -0.83 -43.60
CA ALA A 24 2.40 -0.82 -42.18
C ALA A 24 3.91 -0.48 -42.04
N PRO A 25 4.30 0.48 -41.18
CA PRO A 25 5.71 0.66 -40.88
C PRO A 25 6.21 -0.60 -40.17
N ARG A 26 7.03 -1.36 -40.88
CA ARG A 26 7.87 -2.43 -40.35
C ARG A 26 8.79 -1.81 -39.32
N SER A 27 8.43 -1.90 -38.04
CA SER A 27 9.35 -1.63 -36.96
C SER A 27 10.48 -2.65 -37.05
N SER A 28 11.65 -2.17 -37.46
CA SER A 28 12.89 -2.89 -37.32
C SER A 28 13.10 -3.22 -35.84
N PRO A 29 13.50 -4.45 -35.46
CA PRO A 29 13.96 -4.71 -34.11
C PRO A 29 15.30 -3.99 -33.95
N THR A 30 15.28 -2.75 -33.45
CA THR A 30 16.47 -2.17 -32.84
C THR A 30 16.81 -3.05 -31.64
N ILE A 31 17.79 -3.94 -31.83
CA ILE A 31 18.55 -4.55 -30.75
C ILE A 31 19.21 -3.40 -30.00
N ARG A 32 18.53 -2.91 -28.96
CA ARG A 32 19.12 -1.95 -28.03
C ARG A 32 20.02 -2.75 -27.11
N HIS A 33 21.32 -2.68 -27.35
CA HIS A 33 22.31 -3.03 -26.34
C HIS A 33 22.14 -2.05 -25.15
N MET A 34 21.30 -2.41 -24.17
CA MET A 34 21.26 -1.71 -22.89
C MET A 34 22.53 -2.07 -22.13
N SER A 35 23.56 -1.25 -22.25
CA SER A 35 24.69 -1.28 -21.34
C SER A 35 24.30 -0.63 -20.01
N LEU A 36 24.21 -1.44 -18.96
CA LEU A 36 23.83 -1.10 -17.58
C LEU A 36 24.84 -0.21 -16.81
N LEU A 37 25.83 0.40 -17.49
CA LEU A 37 26.91 1.14 -16.84
C LEU A 37 27.07 2.55 -17.45
N PRO A 38 26.81 3.64 -16.70
CA PRO A 38 26.70 4.98 -17.28
C PRO A 38 28.03 5.67 -17.62
N TRP A 39 29.18 5.05 -17.36
CA TRP A 39 30.49 5.72 -17.40
C TRP A 39 31.30 5.48 -18.68
N ARG A 40 30.73 4.79 -19.69
CA ARG A 40 31.46 4.45 -20.93
C ARG A 40 30.73 4.90 -22.17
N ARG A 41 30.49 6.21 -22.31
CA ARG A 41 30.14 6.84 -23.60
C ARG A 41 31.43 7.15 -24.37
N LYS A 42 31.59 6.60 -25.57
CA LYS A 42 32.59 7.09 -26.53
C LYS A 42 32.00 8.32 -27.25
N PRO A 43 32.72 9.44 -27.35
CA PRO A 43 32.21 10.61 -28.07
C PRO A 43 32.30 10.38 -29.58
N THR A 44 31.16 10.40 -30.26
CA THR A 44 31.06 10.36 -31.73
C THR A 44 31.17 11.77 -32.32
N VAL A 45 32.14 11.90 -33.22
CA VAL A 45 32.21 12.80 -34.40
C VAL A 45 32.31 14.32 -34.15
N LYS A 46 33.37 14.87 -34.75
CA LYS A 46 33.96 16.21 -34.64
C LYS A 46 33.03 17.32 -35.14
N ALA A 47 32.62 18.23 -34.26
CA ALA A 47 32.27 19.60 -34.64
C ALA A 47 33.54 20.46 -34.53
N ALA A 48 33.81 21.30 -35.54
CA ALA A 48 34.98 22.16 -35.58
C ALA A 48 35.02 23.13 -34.39
N PRO A 49 36.13 23.26 -33.65
CA PRO A 49 36.21 24.18 -32.53
C PRO A 49 36.47 25.61 -33.03
N LEU A 50 35.57 26.53 -32.68
CA LEU A 50 35.83 27.97 -32.68
C LEU A 50 37.00 28.28 -31.71
N PRO A 51 37.95 29.16 -32.07
CA PRO A 51 39.09 29.46 -31.22
C PRO A 51 38.68 30.37 -30.06
N VAL A 52 38.22 29.78 -28.96
CA VAL A 52 38.11 30.48 -27.68
C VAL A 52 39.43 30.30 -26.94
N TYR A 53 40.20 31.38 -26.86
CA TYR A 53 41.46 31.44 -26.13
C TYR A 53 41.14 31.46 -24.62
N PHE A 54 41.22 30.31 -23.96
CA PHE A 54 41.30 30.27 -22.50
C PHE A 54 42.79 30.25 -22.10
N PRO A 55 43.25 31.15 -21.19
CA PRO A 55 44.60 31.07 -20.68
C PRO A 55 44.79 29.74 -19.94
N ARG A 56 45.77 28.96 -20.39
CA ARG A 56 46.20 27.74 -19.71
C ARG A 56 46.80 28.14 -18.35
N PRO A 57 46.41 27.54 -17.22
CA PRO A 57 47.11 27.76 -15.97
C PRO A 57 48.55 27.27 -16.11
N SER A 58 49.48 28.16 -15.75
CA SER A 58 50.92 27.92 -15.66
C SER A 58 51.17 26.70 -14.76
N THR A 59 51.61 25.59 -15.34
CA THR A 59 52.13 24.46 -14.58
C THR A 59 53.55 24.80 -14.14
N SER A 60 53.70 25.32 -12.91
CA SER A 60 55.02 25.38 -12.28
C SER A 60 55.54 23.95 -12.04
N PRO A 61 56.81 23.63 -12.35
CA PRO A 61 57.39 22.33 -12.09
C PRO A 61 57.89 22.29 -10.64
N TRP A 62 56.96 22.14 -9.70
CA TRP A 62 57.32 21.86 -8.31
C TRP A 62 57.58 20.35 -8.14
N ARG A 63 58.80 20.06 -7.70
CA ARG A 63 59.41 18.75 -7.49
C ARG A 63 58.44 17.70 -6.93
N ARG A 64 58.21 16.62 -7.68
CA ARG A 64 57.77 15.34 -7.11
C ARG A 64 58.99 14.42 -7.01
N PRO A 65 59.34 13.90 -5.83
CA PRO A 65 60.39 12.90 -5.74
C PRO A 65 59.88 11.61 -6.40
N TRP A 66 60.74 11.01 -7.20
CA TRP A 66 60.63 9.65 -7.72
C TRP A 66 60.18 8.68 -6.61
N ARG A 67 58.92 8.26 -6.62
CA ARG A 67 58.48 7.02 -5.99
C ARG A 67 58.09 6.04 -7.09
N GLN A 68 58.75 4.89 -7.04
CA GLN A 68 58.73 3.82 -8.03
C GLN A 68 57.30 3.42 -8.46
N PRO A 69 57.06 3.21 -9.77
CA PRO A 69 55.82 2.65 -10.27
C PRO A 69 55.87 1.12 -10.15
N GLY A 70 54.84 0.47 -9.61
CA GLY A 70 54.62 -0.96 -9.87
C GLY A 70 53.94 -1.77 -8.77
N ARG A 71 54.33 -1.65 -7.49
CA ARG A 71 53.83 -2.56 -6.45
C ARG A 71 52.64 -2.02 -5.64
N GLY A 72 52.62 -0.73 -5.28
CA GLY A 72 51.62 -0.20 -4.34
C GLY A 72 50.16 -0.10 -4.83
N ILE A 73 49.92 -0.10 -6.14
CA ILE A 73 48.55 0.05 -6.70
C ILE A 73 47.83 -1.30 -6.75
N LEU A 74 48.55 -2.38 -7.02
CA LEU A 74 47.98 -3.74 -7.04
C LEU A 74 47.62 -4.21 -5.63
N PHE A 75 48.49 -3.99 -4.64
CA PHE A 75 48.19 -4.30 -3.24
C PHE A 75 47.02 -3.49 -2.67
N ARG A 76 46.84 -2.22 -3.10
CA ARG A 76 45.67 -1.42 -2.71
C ARG A 76 44.37 -1.91 -3.35
N LYS A 77 44.42 -2.42 -4.59
CA LYS A 77 43.24 -3.00 -5.26
C LYS A 77 42.89 -4.37 -4.67
N LEU A 78 43.89 -5.20 -4.37
CA LEU A 78 43.71 -6.50 -3.72
C LEU A 78 43.19 -6.33 -2.28
N GLY A 79 43.70 -5.36 -1.53
CA GLY A 79 43.19 -5.04 -0.19
C GLY A 79 41.73 -4.59 -0.19
N ARG A 80 41.31 -3.81 -1.19
CA ARG A 80 39.89 -3.44 -1.37
C ARG A 80 39.02 -4.63 -1.74
N PHE A 81 39.53 -5.54 -2.57
CA PHE A 81 38.82 -6.77 -2.93
C PHE A 81 38.63 -7.65 -1.69
N MET A 82 39.70 -7.97 -0.96
CA MET A 82 39.66 -8.77 0.27
C MET A 82 38.77 -8.17 1.36
N PHE A 83 38.83 -6.83 1.54
CA PHE A 83 37.94 -6.13 2.45
C PHE A 83 36.48 -6.25 2.01
N ALA A 84 36.19 -6.09 0.71
CA ALA A 84 34.83 -6.25 0.20
C ALA A 84 34.32 -7.69 0.36
N THR A 85 35.16 -8.72 0.14
CA THR A 85 34.77 -10.12 0.39
C THR A 85 34.52 -10.39 1.86
N LEU A 86 35.35 -9.86 2.77
CA LEU A 86 35.14 -10.01 4.21
C LEU A 86 33.85 -9.32 4.68
N VAL A 87 33.59 -8.11 4.19
CA VAL A 87 32.33 -7.40 4.48
C VAL A 87 31.14 -8.18 3.93
N PHE A 88 31.23 -8.70 2.70
CA PHE A 88 30.15 -9.48 2.09
C PHE A 88 29.90 -10.79 2.84
N TYR A 89 30.96 -11.49 3.26
CA TYR A 89 30.86 -12.69 4.09
C TYR A 89 30.25 -12.38 5.46
N GLY A 90 30.67 -11.29 6.10
CA GLY A 90 30.06 -10.84 7.35
C GLY A 90 28.56 -10.50 7.19
N CYS A 91 28.18 -9.85 6.10
CA CYS A 91 26.76 -9.61 5.79
C CYS A 91 26.00 -10.91 5.49
N TYR A 92 26.62 -11.88 4.83
CA TYR A 92 26.05 -13.20 4.57
C TYR A 92 25.81 -13.97 5.87
N GLU A 93 26.80 -14.02 6.77
CA GLU A 93 26.67 -14.67 8.07
C GLU A 93 25.55 -14.03 8.92
N VAL A 94 25.50 -12.70 8.97
CA VAL A 94 24.41 -11.99 9.66
C VAL A 94 23.05 -12.28 9.03
N PHE A 95 22.98 -12.41 7.70
CA PHE A 95 21.75 -12.78 7.00
C PHE A 95 21.33 -14.22 7.31
N MET A 96 22.26 -15.17 7.30
CA MET A 96 21.98 -16.57 7.65
C MET A 96 21.44 -16.64 9.08
N MET A 97 22.14 -16.02 10.05
CA MET A 97 21.76 -16.10 11.46
C MET A 97 20.47 -15.36 11.83
N LEU A 98 20.20 -14.18 11.23
CA LEU A 98 19.02 -13.37 11.61
C LEU A 98 17.78 -13.66 10.78
N VAL A 99 17.94 -14.17 9.55
CA VAL A 99 16.83 -14.33 8.62
C VAL A 99 16.65 -15.78 8.22
N PHE A 100 17.72 -16.47 7.85
CA PHE A 100 17.61 -17.81 7.26
C PHE A 100 17.38 -18.89 8.31
N ASP A 101 18.19 -18.93 9.38
CA ASP A 101 18.05 -19.94 10.44
C ASP A 101 16.70 -19.81 11.17
N PRO A 102 16.25 -18.61 11.60
CA PRO A 102 14.94 -18.47 12.25
C PRO A 102 13.76 -18.80 11.32
N PHE A 103 13.94 -18.62 10.01
CA PHE A 103 12.94 -18.99 9.02
C PHE A 103 12.85 -20.51 8.86
N LEU A 104 13.99 -21.21 8.83
CA LEU A 104 14.02 -22.67 8.78
C LEU A 104 13.45 -23.28 10.07
N ASP A 105 13.86 -22.78 11.24
CA ASP A 105 13.33 -23.22 12.54
C ASP A 105 11.81 -23.04 12.62
N TRP A 106 11.29 -21.92 12.10
CA TRP A 106 9.85 -21.69 12.02
C TRP A 106 9.16 -22.67 11.08
N ASN A 107 9.74 -22.94 9.92
CA ASN A 107 9.20 -23.88 8.94
C ASN A 107 9.14 -25.31 9.50
N ASP A 108 10.18 -25.74 10.20
CA ASP A 108 10.25 -27.04 10.85
C ASP A 108 9.24 -27.13 12.00
N ALA A 109 9.10 -26.08 12.81
CA ALA A 109 8.10 -26.01 13.87
C ALA A 109 6.65 -26.01 13.33
N GLU A 110 6.40 -25.41 12.17
CA GLU A 110 5.09 -25.46 11.52
C GLU A 110 4.81 -26.87 10.97
N TRP A 111 5.80 -27.51 10.35
CA TRP A 111 5.72 -28.91 9.92
C TRP A 111 5.39 -29.85 11.07
N GLU A 112 6.06 -29.70 12.22
CA GLU A 112 5.84 -30.49 13.43
C GLU A 112 4.47 -30.24 14.11
N ASN A 113 3.79 -29.14 13.80
CA ASN A 113 2.45 -28.86 14.30
C ASN A 113 1.33 -29.32 13.34
N MET A 114 1.66 -29.68 12.09
CA MET A 114 0.69 -30.21 11.12
C MET A 114 0.20 -31.61 11.53
N SER A 115 -1.09 -31.89 11.30
CA SER A 115 -1.65 -33.20 11.60
C SER A 115 -1.04 -34.29 10.70
N GLU A 116 -0.90 -35.53 11.20
CA GLU A 116 -0.32 -36.64 10.42
C GLU A 116 -1.02 -36.86 9.08
N LYS A 117 -2.33 -36.57 8.99
CA LYS A 117 -3.11 -36.65 7.75
C LYS A 117 -2.79 -35.54 6.74
N GLU A 118 -2.35 -34.38 7.21
CA GLU A 118 -1.90 -33.30 6.33
C GLU A 118 -0.45 -33.51 5.91
N ARG A 119 0.41 -34.02 6.81
CA ARG A 119 1.78 -34.45 6.44
C ARG A 119 1.76 -35.55 5.40
N GLN A 120 0.92 -36.58 5.59
CA GLN A 120 0.81 -37.68 4.64
C GLN A 120 0.32 -37.18 3.28
N LYS A 121 -0.60 -36.21 3.25
CA LYS A 121 -1.02 -35.56 1.99
C LYS A 121 0.09 -34.75 1.35
N ILE A 122 0.94 -34.07 2.13
CA ILE A 122 2.06 -33.32 1.57
C ILE A 122 3.11 -34.28 1.01
N ILE A 123 3.42 -35.37 1.72
CA ILE A 123 4.33 -36.43 1.25
C ILE A 123 3.77 -37.13 0.01
N GLU A 124 2.48 -37.46 0.00
CA GLU A 124 1.79 -38.06 -1.16
C GLU A 124 1.74 -37.08 -2.35
N MET A 125 1.55 -35.78 -2.10
CA MET A 125 1.70 -34.73 -3.13
C MET A 125 3.16 -34.56 -3.59
N GLU A 126 4.15 -34.76 -2.72
CA GLU A 126 5.58 -34.69 -3.06
C GLU A 126 6.06 -35.92 -3.85
N GLU A 127 5.44 -37.08 -3.63
CA GLU A 127 5.66 -38.29 -4.44
C GLU A 127 4.92 -38.26 -5.79
N GLU A 128 3.74 -37.63 -5.86
CA GLU A 128 2.94 -37.53 -7.10
C GLU A 128 3.35 -36.34 -8.00
N TYR A 129 3.96 -35.29 -7.43
CA TYR A 129 4.50 -34.14 -8.16
C TYR A 129 6.00 -34.00 -7.91
N ALA A 130 6.80 -34.05 -8.98
CA ALA A 130 8.20 -33.58 -8.94
C ALA A 130 8.28 -32.23 -8.20
N PRO A 131 9.38 -31.94 -7.47
CA PRO A 131 9.47 -30.77 -6.58
C PRO A 131 9.40 -29.45 -7.36
N MET A 132 8.17 -29.02 -7.64
CA MET A 132 7.81 -27.82 -8.38
C MET A 132 7.91 -26.62 -7.42
N ILE A 133 9.13 -26.14 -7.16
CA ILE A 133 9.37 -25.04 -6.23
C ILE A 133 9.12 -23.71 -6.95
N PHE A 134 8.15 -22.94 -6.46
CA PHE A 134 7.90 -21.58 -6.90
C PHE A 134 8.34 -20.58 -5.85
N LEU A 135 9.37 -19.79 -6.18
CA LEU A 135 9.89 -18.72 -5.34
C LEU A 135 9.30 -17.38 -5.79
N PRO A 136 8.29 -16.85 -5.09
CA PRO A 136 7.65 -15.59 -5.46
C PRO A 136 8.64 -14.43 -5.27
N PHE A 137 8.72 -13.54 -6.26
CA PHE A 137 9.47 -12.30 -6.08
C PHE A 137 8.58 -11.19 -5.51
N PRO A 138 8.98 -10.55 -4.40
CA PRO A 138 8.30 -9.36 -3.93
C PRO A 138 8.37 -8.26 -5.00
N PHE A 139 7.36 -7.39 -5.04
CA PHE A 139 7.23 -6.26 -5.98
C PHE A 139 6.89 -6.59 -7.45
N THR A 140 6.76 -7.86 -7.84
CA THR A 140 6.39 -8.24 -9.22
C THR A 140 4.89 -8.44 -9.44
N THR A 141 4.07 -8.15 -8.42
CA THR A 141 2.63 -8.42 -8.49
C THR A 141 1.92 -7.55 -9.53
N LYS A 142 1.05 -8.18 -10.33
CA LYS A 142 0.22 -7.53 -11.34
C LYS A 142 -1.25 -7.87 -11.11
N ALA A 143 -2.11 -6.85 -11.14
CA ALA A 143 -3.55 -7.02 -11.19
C ALA A 143 -3.98 -7.18 -12.66
N VAL A 144 -4.44 -8.38 -13.03
CA VAL A 144 -4.90 -8.71 -14.37
C VAL A 144 -6.42 -8.53 -14.46
N PRO A 145 -6.93 -7.60 -15.29
CA PRO A 145 -8.37 -7.45 -15.48
C PRO A 145 -8.92 -8.70 -16.17
N GLN A 146 -10.02 -9.23 -15.64
CA GLN A 146 -10.69 -10.38 -16.24
C GLN A 146 -11.65 -9.93 -17.35
N PRO A 147 -11.90 -10.78 -18.37
CA PRO A 147 -12.90 -10.48 -19.39
C PRO A 147 -14.31 -10.39 -18.77
N PRO A 148 -15.26 -9.70 -19.44
CA PRO A 148 -16.65 -9.67 -19.01
C PRO A 148 -17.26 -11.06 -18.88
N TYR A 149 -18.33 -11.16 -18.08
CA TYR A 149 -19.05 -12.40 -17.86
C TYR A 149 -19.60 -13.01 -19.15
N LYS A 150 -19.46 -14.33 -19.29
CA LYS A 150 -20.12 -15.08 -20.36
C LYS A 150 -21.56 -15.39 -19.95
N GLY A 151 -22.45 -15.48 -20.94
CA GLY A 151 -23.85 -15.86 -20.70
C GLY A 151 -24.01 -17.24 -20.03
N SER A 152 -23.06 -18.15 -20.27
CA SER A 152 -22.98 -19.48 -19.68
C SER A 152 -22.44 -19.50 -18.25
N ASP A 153 -21.88 -18.39 -17.76
CA ASP A 153 -21.27 -18.38 -16.43
C ASP A 153 -22.36 -18.51 -15.34
N PRO A 154 -22.17 -19.38 -14.33
CA PRO A 154 -23.16 -19.58 -13.28
C PRO A 154 -23.42 -18.31 -12.46
N GLU A 155 -22.41 -17.43 -12.34
CA GLU A 155 -22.54 -16.13 -11.68
C GLU A 155 -23.46 -15.19 -12.46
N TRP A 156 -23.34 -15.19 -13.79
CA TRP A 156 -24.20 -14.37 -14.64
C TRP A 156 -25.65 -14.81 -14.56
N ILE A 157 -25.89 -16.13 -14.58
CA ILE A 157 -27.24 -16.70 -14.41
C ILE A 157 -27.82 -16.31 -13.04
N THR A 158 -26.99 -16.31 -12.00
CA THR A 158 -27.38 -15.88 -10.65
C THR A 158 -27.74 -14.38 -10.61
N PHE A 159 -27.02 -13.53 -11.33
CA PHE A 159 -27.37 -12.11 -11.42
C PHE A 159 -28.70 -11.91 -12.13
N LEU A 160 -28.96 -12.67 -13.19
CA LEU A 160 -30.22 -12.62 -13.93
C LEU A 160 -31.41 -13.08 -13.07
N SER A 161 -31.25 -14.11 -12.23
CA SER A 161 -32.31 -14.55 -11.32
C SER A 161 -32.63 -13.46 -10.28
N ILE A 162 -31.61 -12.90 -9.65
CA ILE A 162 -31.77 -11.82 -8.63
C ILE A 162 -32.37 -10.56 -9.25
N ASN A 163 -32.01 -10.25 -10.50
CA ASN A 163 -32.57 -9.09 -11.19
C ASN A 163 -34.08 -9.25 -11.47
N LYS A 164 -34.54 -10.49 -11.73
CA LYS A 164 -35.98 -10.79 -11.90
C LYS A 164 -36.73 -10.78 -10.56
N ASP A 165 -36.08 -11.23 -9.49
CA ASP A 165 -36.70 -11.43 -8.19
C ASP A 165 -36.75 -10.14 -7.34
N LYS A 166 -37.78 -9.31 -7.54
CA LYS A 166 -38.01 -8.07 -6.76
C LYS A 166 -38.02 -8.29 -5.24
N LYS A 167 -38.57 -9.41 -4.76
CA LYS A 167 -38.61 -9.76 -3.34
C LYS A 167 -37.20 -9.92 -2.76
N MET A 168 -36.32 -10.59 -3.49
CA MET A 168 -34.94 -10.82 -3.06
C MET A 168 -34.16 -9.50 -3.05
N GLN A 169 -34.39 -8.61 -4.02
CA GLN A 169 -33.77 -7.28 -4.02
C GLN A 169 -34.18 -6.47 -2.78
N GLU A 170 -35.45 -6.51 -2.40
CA GLU A 170 -35.92 -5.82 -1.19
C GLU A 170 -35.34 -6.38 0.09
N GLU A 171 -35.16 -7.70 0.15
CA GLU A 171 -34.49 -8.37 1.27
C GLU A 171 -33.03 -7.92 1.39
N ILE A 172 -32.28 -7.89 0.28
CA ILE A 172 -30.89 -7.41 0.24
C ILE A 172 -30.79 -5.95 0.71
N ARG A 173 -31.69 -5.07 0.24
CA ARG A 173 -31.75 -3.67 0.66
C ARG A 173 -32.06 -3.56 2.16
N ARG A 174 -32.99 -4.37 2.66
CA ARG A 174 -33.38 -4.39 4.09
C ARG A 174 -32.22 -4.85 4.97
N GLU A 175 -31.56 -5.96 4.61
CA GLU A 175 -30.44 -6.51 5.38
C GLU A 175 -29.28 -5.51 5.51
N LEU A 176 -28.92 -4.82 4.42
CA LEU A 176 -27.89 -3.78 4.45
C LEU A 176 -28.29 -2.64 5.39
N THR A 177 -29.53 -2.18 5.26
CA THR A 177 -30.06 -1.07 6.06
C THR A 177 -30.11 -1.41 7.55
N GLU A 178 -30.54 -2.63 7.90
CA GLU A 178 -30.54 -3.12 9.29
C GLU A 178 -29.12 -3.24 9.86
N THR A 179 -28.17 -3.71 9.06
CA THR A 179 -26.77 -3.82 9.49
C THR A 179 -26.18 -2.46 9.78
N VAL A 180 -26.47 -1.46 8.94
CA VAL A 180 -26.06 -0.07 9.17
C VAL A 180 -26.74 0.52 10.40
N ARG A 181 -28.05 0.31 10.57
CA ARG A 181 -28.79 0.73 11.77
C ARG A 181 -28.15 0.17 13.05
N ARG A 182 -27.90 -1.15 13.09
CA ARG A 182 -27.23 -1.82 14.21
C ARG A 182 -25.81 -1.29 14.43
N GLY A 183 -25.07 -0.99 13.36
CA GLY A 183 -23.73 -0.40 13.44
C GLY A 183 -23.74 0.98 14.09
N VAL A 184 -24.73 1.82 13.77
CA VAL A 184 -24.89 3.15 14.36
C VAL A 184 -25.36 3.07 15.82
N GLU A 185 -26.30 2.17 16.13
CA GLU A 185 -26.78 1.94 17.51
C GLU A 185 -25.65 1.46 18.45
N LYS A 186 -24.69 0.68 17.92
CA LYS A 186 -23.51 0.22 18.70
C LYS A 186 -22.50 1.32 19.01
N HIS A 187 -22.45 2.39 18.23
CA HIS A 187 -21.43 3.43 18.40
C HIS A 187 -21.93 4.54 19.35
N PRO A 188 -21.29 4.76 20.51
CA PRO A 188 -21.80 5.65 21.55
C PRO A 188 -21.89 7.12 21.10
N LEU A 189 -20.97 7.58 20.24
CA LEU A 189 -21.02 8.97 19.75
C LEU A 189 -22.25 9.24 18.89
N PHE A 190 -22.68 8.28 18.05
CA PHE A 190 -23.83 8.50 17.17
C PHE A 190 -25.15 8.37 17.91
N SER A 191 -25.26 7.46 18.88
CA SER A 191 -26.45 7.35 19.72
C SER A 191 -26.66 8.60 20.60
N GLN A 192 -25.59 9.19 21.13
CA GLN A 192 -25.66 10.47 21.84
C GLN A 192 -26.13 11.62 20.94
N LEU A 193 -25.56 11.74 19.73
CA LEU A 193 -25.90 12.79 18.77
C LEU A 193 -27.33 12.69 18.24
N LEU A 194 -27.81 11.46 17.99
CA LEU A 194 -29.18 11.19 17.54
C LEU A 194 -30.20 11.28 18.68
N GLY A 195 -29.77 11.20 19.93
CA GLY A 195 -30.60 11.40 21.11
C GLY A 195 -31.46 10.21 21.51
N SER A 196 -31.39 9.08 20.80
CA SER A 196 -32.14 7.87 21.12
C SER A 196 -31.31 6.61 20.87
N LYS A 197 -31.55 5.56 21.67
CA LYS A 197 -31.02 4.20 21.42
C LYS A 197 -31.79 3.48 20.31
N SER A 198 -33.05 3.82 20.08
CA SER A 198 -33.86 3.29 18.99
C SER A 198 -33.82 4.24 17.80
N ILE A 199 -33.04 3.89 16.78
CA ILE A 199 -32.89 4.68 15.56
C ILE A 199 -33.87 4.13 14.52
N LYS A 200 -34.70 4.98 13.92
CA LYS A 200 -35.64 4.59 12.86
C LYS A 200 -35.01 4.82 11.49
N VAL A 201 -35.26 3.92 10.53
CA VAL A 201 -34.87 4.11 9.14
C VAL A 201 -36.03 4.82 8.43
N THR A 202 -35.80 6.02 7.92
CA THR A 202 -36.84 6.80 7.22
C THR A 202 -36.80 6.58 5.73
N LYS A 203 -35.64 6.78 5.10
CA LYS A 203 -35.47 6.66 3.65
C LYS A 203 -34.30 5.76 3.32
N ARG A 204 -34.46 5.00 2.25
CA ARG A 204 -33.44 4.10 1.70
C ARG A 204 -33.37 4.29 0.19
N TRP A 205 -32.26 4.83 -0.28
CA TRP A 205 -31.94 4.96 -1.69
C TRP A 205 -30.79 4.03 -1.99
N LEU A 206 -31.08 2.72 -2.10
CA LEU A 206 -30.10 1.67 -2.32
C LEU A 206 -30.29 1.07 -3.71
N GLU A 207 -29.25 1.17 -4.53
CA GLU A 207 -29.20 0.59 -5.86
C GLU A 207 -28.40 -0.71 -5.82
N ILE A 208 -28.87 -1.71 -6.56
CA ILE A 208 -28.19 -2.99 -6.71
C ILE A 208 -27.50 -2.96 -8.08
N ILE A 209 -26.17 -3.01 -8.05
CA ILE A 209 -25.33 -2.89 -9.24
C ILE A 209 -24.63 -4.22 -9.49
N TYR A 210 -24.98 -4.81 -10.63
CA TYR A 210 -24.36 -6.04 -11.11
C TYR A 210 -23.03 -5.71 -11.79
N PRO A 211 -21.89 -6.26 -11.31
CA PRO A 211 -20.60 -5.99 -11.92
C PRO A 211 -20.54 -6.56 -13.34
N ARG A 212 -19.93 -5.80 -14.27
CA ARG A 212 -19.81 -6.20 -15.69
C ARG A 212 -18.79 -7.32 -15.91
N ALA A 213 -17.77 -7.38 -15.05
CA ALA A 213 -16.68 -8.34 -15.11
C ALA A 213 -16.34 -8.79 -13.68
N PRO A 214 -15.80 -10.00 -13.51
CA PRO A 214 -15.34 -10.46 -12.21
C PRO A 214 -14.17 -9.62 -11.70
N PRO A 215 -13.92 -9.60 -10.37
CA PRO A 215 -12.80 -8.88 -9.77
C PRO A 215 -11.47 -9.26 -10.43
N PRO A 216 -10.49 -8.33 -10.56
CA PRO A 216 -9.19 -8.65 -11.15
C PRO A 216 -8.50 -9.83 -10.46
N LYS A 217 -7.84 -10.70 -11.22
CA LYS A 217 -6.96 -11.73 -10.64
C LYS A 217 -5.59 -11.12 -10.39
N HIS A 218 -5.00 -11.42 -9.25
CA HIS A 218 -3.65 -10.99 -8.96
C HIS A 218 -2.70 -12.12 -9.35
N MET A 219 -1.66 -11.78 -10.12
CA MET A 219 -0.58 -12.69 -10.49
C MET A 219 0.70 -12.19 -9.83
N ILE A 220 1.51 -13.11 -9.32
CA ILE A 220 2.85 -12.83 -8.80
C ILE A 220 3.87 -13.53 -9.68
N SER A 221 4.90 -12.80 -10.09
CA SER A 221 6.00 -13.40 -10.85
C SER A 221 7.04 -13.98 -9.90
N GLY A 222 7.61 -15.12 -10.27
CA GLY A 222 8.61 -15.80 -9.45
C GLY A 222 9.51 -16.69 -10.27
N ILE A 223 10.57 -17.16 -9.61
CA ILE A 223 11.42 -18.21 -10.15
C ILE A 223 10.69 -19.53 -9.96
N PHE A 224 10.77 -20.32 -11.00
CA PHE A 224 10.16 -21.61 -11.10
C PHE A 224 11.26 -22.64 -11.28
N ILE A 225 11.36 -23.59 -10.36
CA ILE A 225 12.37 -24.65 -10.40
C ILE A 225 11.62 -25.96 -10.58
N ASP A 226 11.80 -26.56 -11.75
CA ASP A 226 11.30 -27.89 -12.11
C ASP A 226 12.49 -28.78 -12.50
N ASP A 227 12.22 -30.08 -12.72
CA ASP A 227 13.20 -31.05 -13.22
C ASP A 227 13.83 -30.63 -14.56
N GLU A 228 13.09 -29.87 -15.39
CA GLU A 228 13.56 -29.36 -16.69
C GLU A 228 14.42 -28.09 -16.57
N GLY A 229 14.46 -27.46 -15.40
CA GLY A 229 15.35 -26.34 -15.10
C GLY A 229 14.67 -25.15 -14.43
N ILE A 230 15.39 -24.02 -14.45
CA ILE A 230 14.99 -22.78 -13.77
C ILE A 230 14.35 -21.82 -14.79
N GLY A 231 13.08 -21.50 -14.60
CA GLY A 231 12.29 -20.58 -15.43
C GLY A 231 11.72 -19.38 -14.66
N TRP A 232 11.19 -18.42 -15.41
CA TRP A 232 10.41 -17.30 -14.86
C TRP A 232 8.93 -17.53 -15.18
N THR A 233 8.07 -17.55 -14.17
CA THR A 233 6.63 -17.79 -14.36
C THR A 233 5.76 -16.85 -13.52
N ASP A 234 4.51 -16.71 -13.91
CA ASP A 234 3.49 -15.93 -13.21
C ASP A 234 2.45 -16.88 -12.59
N ARG A 235 2.32 -16.91 -11.26
CA ARG A 235 1.28 -17.69 -10.55
C ARG A 235 0.14 -16.80 -10.05
N PRO A 236 -1.12 -17.29 -10.06
CA PRO A 236 -2.21 -16.57 -9.41
C PRO A 236 -2.00 -16.59 -7.90
N ILE A 237 -2.12 -15.42 -7.27
CA ILE A 237 -2.09 -15.25 -5.82
C ILE A 237 -3.47 -14.82 -5.34
N ASP A 238 -3.85 -15.29 -4.16
CA ASP A 238 -5.06 -14.82 -3.52
C ASP A 238 -4.97 -13.32 -3.22
N SER A 239 -6.10 -12.63 -3.38
CA SER A 239 -6.16 -11.17 -3.25
C SER A 239 -6.03 -10.72 -1.80
N LEU A 240 -6.38 -11.56 -0.82
CA LEU A 240 -6.17 -11.25 0.59
C LEU A 240 -4.70 -11.47 0.96
N ALA A 241 -4.12 -12.61 0.59
CA ALA A 241 -2.70 -12.89 0.78
C ALA A 241 -1.82 -11.79 0.20
N LEU A 242 -2.15 -11.31 -1.01
CA LEU A 242 -1.45 -10.19 -1.63
C LEU A 242 -1.48 -8.90 -0.78
N LYS A 243 -2.62 -8.56 -0.18
CA LYS A 243 -2.70 -7.33 0.64
C LYS A 243 -1.87 -7.45 1.92
N HIS A 244 -1.80 -8.63 2.51
CA HIS A 244 -0.89 -8.90 3.63
C HIS A 244 0.56 -8.75 3.18
N LEU A 245 0.91 -9.35 2.04
CA LEU A 245 2.23 -9.24 1.43
C LEU A 245 2.60 -7.78 1.15
N ASP A 246 1.73 -6.99 0.51
CA ASP A 246 1.97 -5.57 0.21
C ASP A 246 2.13 -4.73 1.48
N THR A 247 1.37 -5.04 2.54
CA THR A 247 1.50 -4.36 3.84
C THR A 247 2.84 -4.69 4.53
N ALA A 248 3.29 -5.94 4.44
CA ALA A 248 4.56 -6.39 5.01
C ALA A 248 5.77 -5.82 4.25
N ILE A 249 5.72 -5.88 2.91
CA ILE A 249 6.80 -5.41 2.04
C ILE A 249 6.88 -3.88 2.02
N ARG A 250 5.73 -3.20 2.04
CA ARG A 250 5.65 -1.74 1.91
C ARG A 250 4.95 -1.10 3.11
N PRO A 251 5.60 -1.06 4.28
CA PRO A 251 5.01 -0.50 5.50
C PRO A 251 5.07 1.04 5.47
N THR A 252 4.34 1.66 4.54
CA THR A 252 4.33 3.11 4.30
C THR A 252 3.97 3.91 5.55
N ALA A 253 3.00 3.43 6.34
CA ALA A 253 2.61 4.06 7.60
C ALA A 253 3.74 4.05 8.64
N VAL A 254 4.50 2.94 8.73
CA VAL A 254 5.66 2.82 9.63
C VAL A 254 6.77 3.77 9.17
N ALA A 255 7.06 3.79 7.87
CA ALA A 255 8.07 4.68 7.30
C ALA A 255 7.75 6.16 7.54
N LEU A 256 6.47 6.56 7.38
CA LEU A 256 6.03 7.92 7.70
C LEU A 256 6.13 8.23 9.20
N GLY A 257 5.72 7.29 10.06
CA GLY A 257 5.88 7.43 11.51
C GLY A 257 7.35 7.60 11.91
N ALA A 258 8.23 6.74 11.42
CA ALA A 258 9.68 6.80 11.64
C ALA A 258 10.26 8.12 11.12
N TRP A 259 9.86 8.57 9.92
CA TRP A 259 10.28 9.85 9.38
C TRP A 259 9.85 11.03 10.26
N THR A 260 8.60 11.03 10.73
CA THR A 260 8.13 12.08 11.64
C THR A 260 8.90 12.09 12.95
N TRP A 261 9.15 10.91 13.54
CA TRP A 261 9.97 10.78 14.74
C TRP A 261 11.36 11.38 14.53
N THR A 262 12.07 10.92 13.50
CA THR A 262 13.42 11.38 13.18
C THR A 262 13.45 12.89 12.92
N SER A 263 12.45 13.43 12.22
CA SER A 263 12.36 14.86 11.93
C SER A 263 12.15 15.71 13.19
N ILE A 264 11.38 15.23 14.16
CA ILE A 264 11.11 15.94 15.42
C ILE A 264 12.37 15.90 16.29
N VAL A 265 13.00 14.72 16.44
CA VAL A 265 14.24 14.57 17.21
C VAL A 265 15.35 15.44 16.63
N LEU A 266 15.58 15.39 15.31
CA LEU A 266 16.60 16.24 14.67
C LEU A 266 16.32 17.73 14.86
N LYS A 267 15.08 18.18 14.67
CA LYS A 267 14.71 19.59 14.90
C LYS A 267 14.93 20.00 16.35
N SER A 268 14.60 19.14 17.31
CA SER A 268 14.85 19.41 18.73
C SER A 268 16.35 19.49 19.04
N MET A 269 17.16 18.58 18.50
CA MET A 269 18.62 18.61 18.65
C MET A 269 19.23 19.89 18.07
N PHE A 270 18.88 20.25 16.82
CA PHE A 270 19.39 21.48 16.21
C PHE A 270 18.93 22.73 16.95
N SER A 271 17.71 22.75 17.50
CA SER A 271 17.22 23.84 18.35
C SER A 271 18.02 23.96 19.65
N GLU A 272 18.26 22.86 20.37
CA GLU A 272 19.04 22.89 21.62
C GLU A 272 20.51 23.26 21.36
N VAL A 273 21.11 22.73 20.30
CA VAL A 273 22.47 23.10 19.87
C VAL A 273 22.52 24.58 19.48
N GLY A 274 21.54 25.08 18.72
CA GLY A 274 21.44 26.49 18.36
C GLY A 274 21.36 27.40 19.58
N LYS A 275 20.54 27.04 20.58
CA LYS A 275 20.45 27.75 21.87
C LYS A 275 21.78 27.76 22.62
N MET A 276 22.48 26.62 22.68
CA MET A 276 23.80 26.52 23.33
C MET A 276 24.86 27.39 22.63
N PHE A 277 24.77 27.56 21.31
CA PHE A 277 25.66 28.43 20.54
C PHE A 277 25.18 29.89 20.43
N GLY A 278 24.14 30.29 21.19
CA GLY A 278 23.63 31.67 21.21
C GLY A 278 22.95 32.12 19.92
N ILE A 279 22.69 31.19 18.99
CA ILE A 279 21.93 31.44 17.77
C ILE A 279 20.47 31.31 18.18
N GLY A 280 19.83 32.43 18.47
CA GLY A 280 18.41 32.51 18.84
C GLY A 280 17.52 32.00 17.70
N VAL A 281 17.33 30.68 17.62
CA VAL A 281 16.26 30.09 16.83
C VAL A 281 15.03 30.09 17.72
N GLU A 282 14.19 31.11 17.53
CA GLU A 282 12.87 31.20 18.16
C GLU A 282 12.08 29.93 17.81
N THR A 283 11.74 29.15 18.83
CA THR A 283 11.03 27.89 18.67
C THR A 283 9.63 28.18 18.12
N PRO A 284 9.21 27.66 16.96
CA PRO A 284 7.79 27.63 16.65
C PRO A 284 7.08 26.88 17.78
N PRO A 285 5.94 27.37 18.30
CA PRO A 285 5.28 26.75 19.44
C PRO A 285 5.04 25.27 19.14
N PRO A 286 5.16 24.38 20.15
CA PRO A 286 4.89 22.97 19.98
C PRO A 286 3.47 22.86 19.42
N THR A 287 3.36 22.39 18.17
CA THR A 287 2.07 22.11 17.54
C THR A 287 1.36 21.09 18.39
N THR A 288 0.56 21.60 19.32
CA THR A 288 -0.13 20.81 20.32
C THR A 288 -1.17 20.01 19.56
N TRP A 289 -1.10 18.70 19.68
CA TRP A 289 -1.90 17.69 18.99
C TRP A 289 -3.44 17.92 19.03
N HIS A 290 -3.94 18.79 19.92
CA HIS A 290 -5.32 19.26 19.91
C HIS A 290 -5.73 19.96 18.60
N SER A 291 -4.83 20.67 17.91
CA SER A 291 -5.19 21.40 16.68
C SER A 291 -5.31 20.52 15.43
N THR A 292 -4.87 19.26 15.48
CA THR A 292 -4.80 18.37 14.30
C THR A 292 -5.75 17.17 14.41
N ILE A 293 -6.44 17.01 15.53
CA ILE A 293 -7.43 15.94 15.76
C ILE A 293 -8.87 16.49 15.72
N LEU A 294 -9.06 17.78 16.00
CA LEU A 294 -10.35 18.46 15.87
C LEU A 294 -10.31 19.47 14.70
N GLY A 295 -10.91 19.10 13.57
CA GLY A 295 -11.48 20.06 12.61
C GLY A 295 -10.56 20.69 11.57
N ARG A 296 -10.57 20.15 10.35
CA ARG A 296 -10.72 20.98 9.15
C ARG A 296 -11.91 20.46 8.35
N PRO A 297 -12.96 21.27 8.22
CA PRO A 297 -13.08 22.06 6.99
C PRO A 297 -13.42 23.56 7.21
N ILE A 298 -12.76 24.40 6.39
CA ILE A 298 -13.15 25.70 5.79
C ILE A 298 -13.70 26.84 6.69
N GLN A 299 -12.93 27.94 6.75
CA GLN A 299 -13.30 29.36 6.49
C GLN A 299 -13.01 30.43 7.57
N ASP A 300 -12.17 31.40 7.17
CA ASP A 300 -12.13 32.86 7.40
C ASP A 300 -12.06 33.54 8.81
N VAL A 301 -11.00 34.36 8.95
CA VAL A 301 -10.90 35.78 9.41
C VAL A 301 -11.33 36.16 10.86
N TYR A 302 -10.48 36.98 11.50
CA TYR A 302 -10.59 37.77 12.75
C TYR A 302 -10.18 37.14 14.10
N GLY A 303 -9.02 37.59 14.60
CA GLY A 303 -8.79 38.27 15.89
C GLY A 303 -9.42 37.76 17.20
N SER A 304 -8.56 37.48 18.19
CA SER A 304 -8.60 37.97 19.59
C SER A 304 -8.34 36.89 20.66
N LYS A 305 -7.90 37.38 21.83
CA LYS A 305 -7.15 36.77 22.92
C LYS A 305 -8.00 36.07 24.00
N SER A 306 -7.28 35.21 24.73
CA SER A 306 -7.25 34.97 26.20
C SER A 306 -8.37 34.23 26.96
N GLN A 307 -7.92 33.09 27.52
CA GLN A 307 -7.97 32.61 28.91
C GLN A 307 -9.27 32.09 29.57
N SER A 308 -9.13 30.84 30.06
CA SER A 308 -9.35 30.36 31.45
C SER A 308 -10.36 29.20 31.66
N GLY A 309 -9.90 28.14 32.34
CA GLY A 309 -10.71 27.30 33.26
C GLY A 309 -11.21 25.92 32.76
N PRO A 310 -10.88 24.79 33.43
CA PRO A 310 -11.18 23.40 32.99
C PRO A 310 -12.49 22.85 33.61
N PRO A 311 -13.00 21.65 33.21
CA PRO A 311 -12.54 20.40 33.84
C PRO A 311 -12.59 19.12 32.96
N GLY A 312 -11.64 18.21 33.25
CA GLY A 312 -11.85 16.77 33.39
C GLY A 312 -12.25 15.93 32.17
N THR A 313 -11.30 15.18 31.61
CA THR A 313 -11.59 13.89 30.95
C THR A 313 -10.44 12.90 31.18
N ASP A 314 -10.80 11.79 31.81
CA ASP A 314 -10.04 10.54 31.88
C ASP A 314 -9.72 10.03 30.46
N GLY A 315 -8.45 9.72 30.20
CA GLY A 315 -7.99 9.27 28.89
C GLY A 315 -6.65 8.55 28.94
N LEU A 316 -6.71 7.22 28.83
CA LEU A 316 -5.68 6.27 28.42
C LEU A 316 -4.21 6.62 28.76
N ASN A 317 -3.81 6.26 29.97
CA ASN A 317 -2.41 6.22 30.39
C ASN A 317 -1.78 4.88 29.97
N THR A 318 -1.37 4.75 28.72
CA THR A 318 -0.49 3.63 28.31
C THR A 318 0.94 4.13 28.31
N GLN A 319 1.56 4.14 29.49
CA GLN A 319 3.00 4.34 29.63
C GLN A 319 3.71 3.07 29.14
N ILE A 320 4.33 3.16 27.97
CA ILE A 320 5.35 2.19 27.57
C ILE A 320 6.63 2.59 28.34
N SER A 321 6.82 1.96 29.49
CA SER A 321 8.03 2.13 30.31
C SER A 321 9.19 1.38 29.68
N LEU A 322 10.04 2.07 28.90
CA LEU A 322 11.42 1.62 28.67
C LEU A 322 12.24 1.97 29.93
N HIS A 323 12.37 0.99 30.82
CA HIS A 323 13.24 1.07 31.99
C HIS A 323 14.63 0.53 31.60
N GLY A 324 15.51 1.43 31.16
CA GLY A 324 16.95 1.19 31.10
C GLY A 324 17.59 2.04 32.17
N GLN A 325 17.94 1.43 33.30
CA GLN A 325 18.77 2.05 34.33
C GLN A 325 20.24 1.86 33.95
N SER A 326 20.92 2.97 33.69
CA SER A 326 22.36 3.09 33.84
C SER A 326 22.63 4.54 34.24
N GLN A 327 22.78 4.73 35.55
CA GLN A 327 23.13 5.99 36.18
C GLN A 327 24.65 6.00 36.34
N GLU A 328 25.34 6.81 35.55
CA GLU A 328 26.72 7.22 35.83
C GLU A 328 26.80 8.75 35.82
N ASP A 329 27.33 9.30 36.92
CA ASP A 329 27.43 10.72 37.23
C ASP A 329 28.21 11.50 36.16
N MET A 330 27.52 12.38 35.43
CA MET A 330 28.09 13.49 34.68
C MET A 330 27.30 14.77 35.01
N GLY A 331 28.01 15.91 35.10
CA GLY A 331 27.57 17.15 35.77
C GLY A 331 26.18 17.72 35.43
N PRO A 332 25.72 18.74 36.19
CA PRO A 332 24.33 19.19 36.20
C PRO A 332 23.79 19.66 34.84
N GLU A 333 24.63 20.22 33.97
CA GLU A 333 24.21 20.65 32.62
C GLU A 333 23.98 19.50 31.64
N LEU A 334 24.75 18.41 31.75
CA LEU A 334 24.55 17.21 30.93
C LEU A 334 23.26 16.48 31.33
N SER A 335 22.97 16.44 32.64
CA SER A 335 21.71 15.88 33.15
C SER A 335 20.47 16.66 32.68
N GLU A 336 20.54 17.99 32.60
CA GLU A 336 19.44 18.80 32.07
C GLU A 336 19.23 18.59 30.57
N PHE A 337 20.31 18.50 29.79
CA PHE A 337 20.23 18.20 28.37
C PHE A 337 19.60 16.82 28.12
N GLU A 338 20.00 15.80 28.87
CA GLU A 338 19.41 14.46 28.79
C GLU A 338 17.91 14.45 29.13
N LYS A 339 17.50 15.17 30.18
CA LYS A 339 16.08 15.29 30.54
C LYS A 339 15.28 15.95 29.42
N ARG A 340 15.75 17.07 28.85
CA ARG A 340 15.08 17.76 27.73
C ARG A 340 15.02 16.88 26.48
N MET A 341 16.10 16.15 26.18
CA MET A 341 16.13 15.21 25.07
C MET A 341 15.13 14.06 25.24
N ARG A 342 14.94 13.56 26.48
CA ARG A 342 13.93 12.55 26.78
C ARG A 342 12.50 13.08 26.61
N GLU A 343 12.24 14.32 27.00
CA GLU A 343 10.95 14.99 26.77
C GLU A 343 10.66 15.16 25.28
N HIS A 344 11.65 15.61 24.49
CA HIS A 344 11.52 15.73 23.03
C HIS A 344 11.34 14.36 22.35
N ALA A 345 12.01 13.32 22.83
CA ALA A 345 11.84 11.96 22.32
C ALA A 345 10.43 11.41 22.62
N LEU A 346 9.85 11.74 23.77
CA LEU A 346 8.46 11.39 24.11
C LEU A 346 7.49 12.11 23.18
N LEU A 347 7.68 13.42 22.96
CA LEU A 347 6.87 14.20 22.01
C LEU A 347 6.98 13.65 20.58
N ALA A 348 8.20 13.30 20.16
CA ALA A 348 8.46 12.68 18.86
C ALA A 348 7.74 11.34 18.73
N THR A 349 7.72 10.54 19.79
CA THR A 349 7.02 9.24 19.83
C THR A 349 5.51 9.43 19.71
N GLN A 350 4.93 10.38 20.44
CA GLN A 350 3.50 10.72 20.30
C GLN A 350 3.17 11.20 18.88
N GLY A 351 3.98 12.10 18.31
CA GLY A 351 3.83 12.58 16.94
C GLY A 351 3.91 11.46 15.90
N ALA A 352 4.82 10.51 16.10
CA ALA A 352 4.98 9.34 15.26
C ALA A 352 3.79 8.39 15.35
N LEU A 353 3.25 8.13 16.55
CA LEU A 353 2.06 7.29 16.76
C LEU A 353 0.80 7.92 16.15
N VAL A 354 0.64 9.24 16.24
CA VAL A 354 -0.45 9.96 15.55
C VAL A 354 -0.30 9.85 14.04
N THR A 355 0.92 9.97 13.51
CA THR A 355 1.17 9.84 12.06
C THR A 355 0.94 8.41 11.59
N PHE A 356 1.41 7.43 12.36
CA PHE A 356 1.20 6.01 12.07
C PHE A 356 -0.29 5.68 12.06
N SER A 357 -1.03 6.00 13.11
CA SER A 357 -2.47 5.69 13.20
C SER A 357 -3.30 6.37 12.10
N LYS A 358 -2.94 7.59 11.68
CA LYS A 358 -3.62 8.29 10.57
C LYS A 358 -3.37 7.63 9.21
N ASN A 359 -2.19 7.08 8.99
CA ASN A 359 -1.80 6.49 7.70
C ASN A 359 -2.01 4.98 7.64
N TRP A 360 -2.13 4.32 8.80
CA TRP A 360 -2.40 2.89 8.90
C TRP A 360 -3.80 2.60 8.38
N LYS A 361 -3.89 1.77 7.35
CA LYS A 361 -5.16 1.32 6.77
C LYS A 361 -5.32 -0.17 7.05
N PRO A 362 -6.37 -0.60 7.77
CA PRO A 362 -6.60 -2.02 7.98
C PRO A 362 -6.86 -2.72 6.64
N ILE A 363 -6.35 -3.94 6.51
CA ILE A 363 -6.53 -4.75 5.31
C ILE A 363 -8.00 -5.14 5.20
N LYS A 364 -8.66 -4.63 4.15
CA LYS A 364 -10.04 -4.99 3.84
C LYS A 364 -10.07 -6.24 2.97
N ARG A 365 -10.92 -7.21 3.32
CA ARG A 365 -11.17 -8.37 2.47
C ARG A 365 -11.72 -7.91 1.11
N PRO A 366 -11.08 -8.27 -0.01
CA PRO A 366 -11.61 -7.93 -1.34
C PRO A 366 -12.91 -8.70 -1.60
N PRO A 367 -13.80 -8.18 -2.48
CA PRO A 367 -15.01 -8.91 -2.85
C PRO A 367 -14.65 -10.19 -3.59
N THR A 368 -15.35 -11.28 -3.26
CA THR A 368 -15.21 -12.57 -3.95
C THR A 368 -15.92 -12.55 -5.30
N ARG A 369 -15.58 -13.49 -6.18
CA ARG A 369 -16.22 -13.67 -7.48
C ARG A 369 -17.72 -13.96 -7.29
N GLY A 370 -18.58 -13.35 -8.09
CA GLY A 370 -20.03 -13.50 -7.98
C GLY A 370 -20.70 -12.61 -6.92
N CYS A 371 -19.96 -11.72 -6.25
CA CYS A 371 -20.57 -10.72 -5.38
C CYS A 371 -21.30 -9.62 -6.18
N ILE A 372 -22.40 -9.13 -5.63
CA ILE A 372 -23.17 -8.01 -6.17
C ILE A 372 -22.86 -6.76 -5.35
N ARG A 373 -22.71 -5.62 -6.02
CA ARG A 373 -22.51 -4.34 -5.34
C ARG A 373 -23.85 -3.75 -4.96
N VAL A 374 -23.97 -3.27 -3.73
CA VAL A 374 -25.13 -2.51 -3.27
C VAL A 374 -24.61 -1.20 -2.71
N ASP A 375 -24.90 -0.09 -3.37
CA ASP A 375 -24.46 1.23 -2.95
C ASP A 375 -25.60 2.23 -2.97
N GLY A 376 -25.48 3.24 -2.10
CA GLY A 376 -26.51 4.25 -1.98
C GLY A 376 -26.48 4.97 -0.64
N LEU A 377 -27.63 5.54 -0.28
CA LEU A 377 -27.77 6.37 0.91
C LEU A 377 -28.92 5.88 1.80
N VAL A 378 -28.65 5.82 3.09
CA VAL A 378 -29.60 5.44 4.13
C VAL A 378 -29.79 6.62 5.06
N GLU A 379 -31.05 7.04 5.23
CA GLU A 379 -31.42 8.03 6.23
C GLU A 379 -31.89 7.36 7.50
N LEU A 380 -31.26 7.77 8.59
CA LEU A 380 -31.54 7.34 9.93
C LEU A 380 -32.09 8.53 10.71
N GLN A 381 -33.26 8.35 11.31
CA GLN A 381 -33.93 9.34 12.13
C GLN A 381 -33.77 8.95 13.60
N GLY A 382 -33.14 9.85 14.37
CA GLY A 382 -33.17 9.86 15.82
C GLY A 382 -34.20 10.86 16.36
N GLU A 383 -34.24 11.01 17.67
CA GLU A 383 -35.11 11.97 18.35
C GLU A 383 -34.62 13.42 18.22
N LYS A 384 -33.30 13.64 18.26
CA LYS A 384 -32.69 14.98 18.25
C LYS A 384 -32.14 15.39 16.88
N ALA A 385 -31.86 14.43 16.01
CA ALA A 385 -31.22 14.66 14.73
C ALA A 385 -31.64 13.61 13.70
N PHE A 386 -31.41 13.91 12.42
CA PHE A 386 -31.37 12.90 11.37
C PHE A 386 -29.97 12.81 10.78
N MET A 387 -29.62 11.62 10.30
CA MET A 387 -28.30 11.29 9.79
C MET A 387 -28.43 10.59 8.44
N SER A 388 -27.68 11.07 7.47
CA SER A 388 -27.57 10.50 6.13
C SER A 388 -26.23 9.78 6.00
N VAL A 389 -26.26 8.47 5.80
CA VAL A 389 -25.08 7.62 5.67
C VAL A 389 -24.98 7.10 4.24
N TRP A 390 -23.86 7.34 3.59
CA TRP A 390 -23.53 6.65 2.35
C TRP A 390 -23.00 5.25 2.68
N VAL A 391 -23.53 4.24 2.01
CA VAL A 391 -23.25 2.84 2.30
C VAL A 391 -22.84 2.17 0.99
N LEU A 392 -21.80 1.35 1.06
CA LEU A 392 -21.38 0.44 0.00
C LEU A 392 -21.21 -0.94 0.61
N GLY A 393 -21.94 -1.93 0.09
CA GLY A 393 -21.87 -3.32 0.51
C GLY A 393 -21.59 -4.24 -0.67
N TRP A 394 -20.85 -5.32 -0.40
CA TRP A 394 -20.72 -6.45 -1.33
C TRP A 394 -21.52 -7.63 -0.79
N TYR A 395 -22.56 -8.02 -1.53
CA TYR A 395 -23.46 -9.11 -1.17
C TYR A 395 -23.07 -10.39 -1.92
N ASP A 396 -22.83 -11.48 -1.21
CA ASP A 396 -22.60 -12.80 -1.81
C ASP A 396 -23.93 -13.57 -1.89
N PRO A 397 -24.46 -13.81 -3.11
CA PRO A 397 -25.73 -14.52 -3.27
C PRO A 397 -25.66 -16.00 -2.90
N LYS A 398 -24.47 -16.62 -2.91
CA LYS A 398 -24.30 -18.03 -2.51
C LYS A 398 -24.39 -18.17 -0.99
N ALA A 399 -23.70 -17.29 -0.27
CA ALA A 399 -23.70 -17.27 1.19
C ALA A 399 -24.92 -16.55 1.80
N LYS A 400 -25.68 -15.80 0.99
CA LYS A 400 -26.78 -14.92 1.41
C LYS A 400 -26.39 -13.95 2.54
N LYS A 401 -25.19 -13.37 2.43
CA LYS A 401 -24.59 -12.49 3.44
C LYS A 401 -23.73 -11.41 2.79
N PHE A 402 -23.58 -10.29 3.49
CA PHE A 402 -22.60 -9.26 3.10
C PHE A 402 -21.17 -9.66 3.50
N VAL A 403 -20.25 -9.63 2.53
CA VAL A 403 -18.81 -9.95 2.72
C VAL A 403 -18.06 -8.76 3.30
N GLY A 404 -18.49 -7.54 2.94
CA GLY A 404 -17.91 -6.30 3.43
C GLY A 404 -18.88 -5.15 3.26
N ILE A 405 -18.92 -4.28 4.27
CA ILE A 405 -19.74 -3.07 4.28
C ILE A 405 -18.83 -1.89 4.62
N GLU A 406 -18.87 -0.88 3.78
CA GLU A 406 -18.24 0.41 3.99
C GLU A 406 -19.32 1.46 4.21
N THR A 407 -19.18 2.23 5.29
CA THR A 407 -20.06 3.34 5.59
C THR A 407 -19.28 4.64 5.63
N ARG A 408 -19.88 5.72 5.14
CA ARG A 408 -19.35 7.07 5.25
C ARG A 408 -20.47 8.02 5.67
N LEU A 409 -20.24 8.79 6.71
CA LEU A 409 -21.16 9.84 7.12
C LEU A 409 -21.21 10.92 6.04
N LYS A 410 -22.41 11.22 5.53
CA LYS A 410 -22.60 12.30 4.54
C LYS A 410 -23.04 13.59 5.21
N HIS A 411 -24.15 13.54 5.94
CA HIS A 411 -24.69 14.68 6.69
C HIS A 411 -25.28 14.22 8.02
N LEU A 412 -25.16 15.08 9.03
CA LEU A 412 -25.81 14.94 10.33
C LEU A 412 -26.43 16.30 10.67
N ILE A 413 -27.75 16.34 10.82
CA ILE A 413 -28.50 17.58 11.03
C ILE A 413 -29.36 17.43 12.28
N GLN A 414 -29.13 18.28 13.27
CA GLN A 414 -29.94 18.37 14.47
C GLN A 414 -31.23 19.16 14.19
N TYR A 415 -32.36 18.71 14.73
CA TYR A 415 -33.64 19.38 14.55
C TYR A 415 -33.70 20.75 15.24
N LYS A 416 -33.09 20.85 16.43
CA LYS A 416 -32.98 22.12 17.16
C LYS A 416 -31.65 22.77 16.83
N GLN A 417 -31.65 23.70 15.88
CA GLN A 417 -30.52 24.58 15.63
C GLN A 417 -30.57 25.73 16.65
N LYS A 418 -29.48 25.96 17.40
CA LYS A 418 -29.39 27.16 18.25
C LYS A 418 -29.13 28.37 17.34
N PRO A 419 -29.78 29.52 17.59
CA PRO A 419 -29.46 30.74 16.84
C PRO A 419 -27.98 31.09 17.01
N ALA A 420 -27.39 31.70 15.99
CA ALA A 420 -26.01 32.17 16.06
C ALA A 420 -25.89 33.18 17.22
N PRO A 421 -24.83 33.10 18.05
CA PRO A 421 -24.58 34.12 19.06
C PRO A 421 -24.37 35.46 18.34
N HIS A 422 -25.17 36.46 18.73
CA HIS A 422 -25.08 37.83 18.23
C HIS A 422 -23.81 38.53 18.67
#